data_AF-T1KRG7-F1
#
_entry.id   AF-T1KRG7-F1
#
_cell.length_a   1.000
_cell.length_b   1.000
_cell.length_c   1.000
_cell.angle_alpha   90.00
_cell.angle_beta   90.00
_cell.angle_gamma   90.00
#
_symmetry.space_group_name_H-M   'P 1'
#
loop_
_entity.id
_entity.type
_entity.pdbx_description
1 polymer ?
#
loop_
_entity_poly.entity_id
_entity_poly.type
_entity_poly.pdbx_seq_one_letter_code
_entity_poly.pdbx_strand_id
1 'polypeptide(L)'
;MDQVKSIYSDPQTEPSSLLGCSLVRKNVSSQVTFWVASISLISKAVYRLYFIFTTGIDHREPPIIRYEQLLIQMYSLCLGLTIMNFEFNRSVYITYLDCYQTIVSEHFSKSSSKFVNKWVKIIRFWVLIAFLYELTTITIHTYLRYFHKIGLQVNFFATILVVLISQVSYILSMQFIIECCIYCQATFIPINTLLNNFLHQNKHSTPIKMYRMARVTRSYYFETIKSIRYMDKFLAFAVLVFYFYFSGRCIFLFGRFFQGSSTIYLQIYNFFRFFGEASYLVLVTYHLARVNRLSVKIFDKVYALTHSSNSDSVESINEINLFLLRIDRNDVGFTFAGLCLVSPSFVSSLATISLTVGLALPNLFK
;
A
#
# COMPACT_ATOMS: atom_id res chain seq x y z
N MET A 1 11.43 -2.25 31.90
CA MET A 1 10.74 -2.28 30.59
C MET A 1 9.33 -1.80 30.85
N ASP A 2 9.16 -0.48 30.76
CA ASP A 2 7.97 0.19 31.24
C ASP A 2 6.77 -0.12 30.35
N GLN A 3 5.68 -0.54 30.99
CA GLN A 3 4.39 -0.67 30.34
C GLN A 3 3.94 0.72 29.87
N VAL A 4 4.10 0.99 28.58
CA VAL A 4 3.33 2.02 27.90
C VAL A 4 1.87 1.58 27.98
N LYS A 5 1.16 2.05 29.01
CA LYS A 5 -0.31 1.99 29.10
C LYS A 5 -0.81 2.86 27.97
N SER A 6 -1.17 2.22 26.87
CA SER A 6 -1.70 2.91 25.72
C SER A 6 -3.09 3.44 26.06
N ILE A 7 -3.29 4.73 25.81
CA ILE A 7 -4.54 5.46 26.01
C ILE A 7 -5.49 5.08 24.85
N TYR A 8 -5.83 3.80 24.68
CA TYR A 8 -6.83 3.37 23.71
C TYR A 8 -8.19 3.39 24.40
N SER A 9 -8.90 4.51 24.30
CA SER A 9 -10.26 4.63 24.85
C SER A 9 -11.26 5.24 23.86
N ASP A 10 -10.88 5.46 22.60
CA ASP A 10 -11.83 5.93 21.59
C ASP A 10 -12.03 4.89 20.47
N PRO A 11 -13.15 4.13 20.46
CA PRO A 11 -13.42 3.08 19.49
C PRO A 11 -13.49 3.60 18.03
N GLN A 12 -13.52 4.92 17.83
CA GLN A 12 -13.54 5.52 16.49
C GLN A 12 -12.18 5.54 15.78
N THR A 13 -11.09 5.23 16.49
CA THR A 13 -9.71 5.33 15.95
C THR A 13 -8.97 4.00 15.90
N GLU A 14 -9.64 2.89 16.24
CA GLU A 14 -9.05 1.56 16.09
C GLU A 14 -8.80 1.25 14.60
N PRO A 15 -7.67 0.57 14.27
CA PRO A 15 -7.46 0.03 12.93
C PRO A 15 -8.62 -0.89 12.55
N SER A 16 -8.98 -0.88 11.26
CA SER A 16 -10.12 -1.65 10.77
C SER A 16 -9.71 -2.99 10.16
N SER A 17 -8.44 -3.08 9.76
CA SER A 17 -7.81 -4.24 9.16
C SER A 17 -7.46 -5.27 10.23
N LEU A 18 -7.57 -6.54 9.86
CA LEU A 18 -7.17 -7.63 10.77
C LEU A 18 -5.70 -7.51 11.17
N LEU A 19 -4.83 -7.09 10.23
CA LEU A 19 -3.41 -6.92 10.51
C LEU A 19 -3.17 -5.75 11.48
N GLY A 20 -3.79 -4.58 11.24
CA GLY A 20 -3.67 -3.43 12.13
C GLY A 20 -4.23 -3.73 13.53
N CYS A 21 -5.39 -4.39 13.62
CA CYS A 21 -5.97 -4.82 14.90
C CYS A 21 -5.03 -5.71 15.70
N SER A 22 -4.37 -6.67 15.04
CA SER A 22 -3.41 -7.56 15.71
C SER A 22 -2.15 -6.82 16.16
N LEU A 23 -1.66 -5.88 15.35
CA LEU A 23 -0.51 -5.06 15.73
C LEU A 23 -0.82 -4.11 16.89
N VAL A 24 -2.08 -3.71 17.09
CA VAL A 24 -2.47 -2.88 18.23
C VAL A 24 -2.74 -3.74 19.46
N ARG A 25 -3.58 -4.78 19.34
CA ARG A 25 -4.00 -5.62 20.46
C ARG A 25 -2.88 -6.59 20.82
N LYS A 26 -2.33 -6.49 22.04
CA LYS A 26 -1.25 -7.38 22.53
C LYS A 26 -1.77 -8.77 22.92
N ASN A 27 -2.54 -9.39 22.03
CA ASN A 27 -3.06 -10.74 22.25
C ASN A 27 -2.01 -11.76 21.81
N VAL A 28 -1.61 -12.64 22.71
CA VAL A 28 -0.63 -13.72 22.42
C VAL A 28 -1.09 -14.56 21.24
N SER A 29 -2.38 -14.86 21.15
CA SER A 29 -2.97 -15.61 20.03
C SER A 29 -2.74 -14.93 18.67
N SER A 30 -2.94 -13.62 18.57
CA SER A 30 -2.77 -12.93 17.29
C SER A 30 -1.31 -12.89 16.87
N GLN A 31 -0.38 -12.69 17.80
CA GLN A 31 1.05 -12.79 17.52
C GLN A 31 1.44 -14.18 17.03
N VAL A 32 0.98 -15.25 17.70
CA VAL A 32 1.24 -16.63 17.25
C VAL A 32 0.72 -16.85 15.83
N THR A 33 -0.48 -16.36 15.49
CA THR A 33 -1.00 -16.50 14.12
C THR A 33 -0.14 -15.80 13.07
N PHE A 34 0.42 -14.63 13.37
CA PHE A 34 1.34 -13.91 12.47
C PHE A 34 2.63 -14.68 12.23
N TRP A 35 3.23 -15.19 13.32
CA TRP A 35 4.45 -15.99 13.24
C TRP A 35 4.23 -17.27 12.46
N VAL A 36 3.14 -18.00 12.73
CA VAL A 36 2.79 -19.21 12.00
C VAL A 36 2.56 -18.91 10.52
N ALA A 37 1.81 -17.85 10.18
CA ALA A 37 1.58 -17.47 8.79
C ALA A 37 2.87 -17.09 8.06
N SER A 38 3.73 -16.28 8.69
CA SER A 38 5.02 -15.86 8.13
C SER A 38 5.97 -17.05 7.92
N ILE A 39 6.16 -17.89 8.95
CA ILE A 39 7.01 -19.08 8.87
C ILE A 39 6.48 -20.06 7.82
N SER A 40 5.16 -20.23 7.72
CA SER A 40 4.53 -21.09 6.70
C SER A 40 4.81 -20.58 5.29
N LEU A 41 4.72 -19.27 5.06
CA LEU A 41 5.02 -18.63 3.77
C LEU A 41 6.50 -18.78 3.37
N ILE A 42 7.41 -18.53 4.32
CA ILE A 42 8.85 -18.64 4.11
C ILE A 42 9.21 -20.11 3.82
N SER A 43 8.75 -21.04 4.66
CA SER A 43 9.05 -22.47 4.52
C SER A 43 8.53 -23.03 3.19
N LYS A 44 7.30 -22.65 2.80
CA LYS A 44 6.72 -23.00 1.49
C LYS A 44 7.59 -22.48 0.33
N ALA A 45 8.03 -21.23 0.41
CA ALA A 45 8.83 -20.61 -0.64
C ALA A 45 10.20 -21.27 -0.76
N VAL A 46 10.89 -21.49 0.37
CA VAL A 46 12.20 -22.16 0.41
C VAL A 46 12.10 -23.60 -0.11
N TYR A 47 11.09 -24.36 0.32
CA TYR A 47 10.86 -25.72 -0.15
C TYR A 47 10.63 -25.77 -1.68
N ARG A 48 9.83 -24.85 -2.22
CA ARG A 48 9.59 -24.78 -3.67
C ARG A 48 10.79 -24.29 -4.45
N LEU A 49 11.55 -23.32 -3.94
CA LEU A 49 12.80 -22.88 -4.55
C LEU A 49 13.82 -24.02 -4.58
N TYR A 50 13.98 -24.74 -3.47
CA TYR A 50 14.84 -25.92 -3.38
C TYR A 50 14.46 -26.92 -4.48
N PHE A 51 13.17 -27.29 -4.58
CA PHE A 51 12.70 -28.21 -5.61
C PHE A 51 13.00 -27.71 -7.04
N ILE A 52 12.74 -26.42 -7.33
CA ILE A 52 13.05 -25.80 -8.63
C ILE A 52 14.54 -25.94 -9.00
N PHE A 53 15.44 -25.80 -8.03
CA PHE A 53 16.88 -25.92 -8.26
C PHE A 53 17.38 -27.37 -8.26
N THR A 54 16.82 -28.27 -7.44
CA THR A 54 17.36 -29.62 -7.23
C THR A 54 16.83 -30.68 -8.18
N THR A 55 15.56 -30.61 -8.63
CA THR A 55 15.04 -31.68 -9.51
C THR A 55 15.54 -31.62 -10.95
N GLY A 56 16.53 -30.77 -11.22
CA GLY A 56 16.92 -30.43 -12.57
C GLY A 56 15.82 -29.61 -13.22
N ILE A 57 16.20 -28.50 -13.82
CA ILE A 57 15.31 -27.71 -14.64
C ILE A 57 14.91 -28.59 -15.83
N ASP A 58 13.68 -29.11 -15.87
CA ASP A 58 13.20 -29.88 -17.02
C ASP A 58 13.34 -28.99 -18.27
N HIS A 59 14.36 -29.27 -19.09
CA HIS A 59 14.83 -28.41 -20.18
C HIS A 59 13.73 -28.11 -21.21
N ARG A 60 12.61 -28.82 -21.13
CA ARG A 60 11.42 -28.70 -21.97
C ARG A 60 10.52 -27.50 -21.67
N GLU A 61 10.50 -26.94 -20.46
CA GLU A 61 9.65 -25.76 -20.18
C GLU A 61 10.27 -24.46 -20.75
N PRO A 62 9.47 -23.56 -21.37
CA PRO A 62 10.00 -22.31 -21.89
C PRO A 62 10.53 -21.41 -20.76
N PRO A 63 11.64 -20.67 -21.00
CA PRO A 63 12.34 -19.91 -19.95
C PRO A 63 11.46 -18.88 -19.23
N ILE A 64 10.52 -18.24 -19.94
CA ILE A 64 9.54 -17.29 -19.36
C ILE A 64 8.76 -17.92 -18.20
N ILE A 65 8.29 -19.16 -18.34
CA ILE A 65 7.49 -19.84 -17.31
C ILE A 65 8.34 -20.11 -16.07
N ARG A 66 9.63 -20.40 -16.25
CA ARG A 66 10.56 -20.65 -15.14
C ARG A 66 10.83 -19.39 -14.33
N TYR A 67 11.16 -18.28 -14.99
CA TYR A 67 11.37 -17.00 -14.32
C TYR A 67 10.10 -16.50 -13.61
N GLU A 68 8.94 -16.73 -14.21
CA GLU A 68 7.66 -16.45 -13.60
C GLU A 68 7.45 -17.26 -12.29
N GLN A 69 7.76 -18.56 -12.30
CA GLN A 69 7.68 -19.41 -11.11
C GLN A 69 8.64 -18.95 -10.02
N LEU A 70 9.88 -18.58 -10.38
CA LEU A 70 10.85 -18.01 -9.45
C LEU A 70 10.31 -16.71 -8.83
N LEU A 71 9.75 -15.80 -9.64
CA LEU A 71 9.15 -14.56 -9.14
C LEU A 71 8.03 -14.83 -8.12
N ILE A 72 7.15 -15.80 -8.39
CA ILE A 72 6.08 -16.18 -7.44
C ILE A 72 6.66 -16.69 -6.12
N GLN A 73 7.69 -17.55 -6.17
CA GLN A 73 8.27 -18.08 -4.92
C GLN A 73 9.04 -17.01 -4.15
N MET A 74 9.82 -16.17 -4.84
CA MET A 74 10.49 -15.03 -4.25
C MET A 74 9.49 -14.08 -3.59
N TYR A 75 8.34 -13.86 -4.21
CA TYR A 75 7.28 -13.06 -3.60
C TYR A 75 6.70 -13.69 -2.35
N SER A 76 6.40 -15.00 -2.35
CA SER A 76 5.92 -15.69 -1.14
C SER A 76 6.91 -15.56 0.01
N LEU A 77 8.21 -15.64 -0.27
CA LEU A 77 9.28 -15.42 0.70
C LEU A 77 9.29 -13.98 1.20
N CYS A 78 9.32 -13.00 0.29
CA CYS A 78 9.32 -11.58 0.63
C CYS A 78 8.05 -11.16 1.40
N LEU A 79 6.89 -11.74 1.08
CA LEU A 79 5.63 -11.50 1.79
C LEU A 79 5.71 -12.03 3.22
N GLY A 80 6.24 -13.24 3.43
CA GLY A 80 6.49 -13.79 4.76
C GLY A 80 7.43 -12.89 5.58
N LEU A 81 8.52 -12.42 4.97
CA LEU A 81 9.44 -11.46 5.59
C LEU A 81 8.78 -10.11 5.87
N THR A 82 7.87 -9.64 5.00
CA THR A 82 7.13 -8.39 5.19
C THR A 82 6.21 -8.48 6.41
N ILE A 83 5.49 -9.59 6.57
CA ILE A 83 4.64 -9.83 7.74
C ILE A 83 5.48 -9.86 9.03
N MET A 84 6.65 -10.51 8.99
CA MET A 84 7.59 -10.54 10.11
C MET A 84 8.14 -9.13 10.42
N ASN A 85 8.45 -8.34 9.39
CA ASN A 85 8.91 -6.96 9.51
C ASN A 85 7.85 -6.04 10.16
N PHE A 86 6.56 -6.28 9.91
CA PHE A 86 5.48 -5.55 10.58
C PHE A 86 5.43 -5.82 12.09
N GLU A 87 5.62 -7.07 12.51
CA GLU A 87 5.67 -7.42 13.94
C GLU A 87 6.92 -6.81 14.61
N PHE A 88 8.09 -6.87 13.96
CA PHE A 88 9.30 -6.27 14.51
C PHE A 88 9.23 -4.75 14.63
N ASN A 89 8.66 -4.06 13.64
CA ASN A 89 8.54 -2.60 13.63
C ASN A 89 7.21 -2.11 14.21
N ARG A 90 6.51 -2.95 14.98
CA ARG A 90 5.22 -2.63 15.61
C ARG A 90 5.26 -1.34 16.42
N SER A 91 6.36 -1.04 17.11
CA SER A 91 6.52 0.20 17.90
C SER A 91 6.40 1.47 17.05
N VAL A 92 6.90 1.44 15.81
CA VAL A 92 6.79 2.55 14.85
C VAL A 92 5.33 2.75 14.44
N TYR A 93 4.60 1.66 14.21
CA TYR A 93 3.18 1.70 13.88
C TYR A 93 2.32 2.25 15.03
N ILE A 94 2.61 1.86 16.28
CA ILE A 94 1.93 2.42 17.46
C ILE A 94 2.21 3.92 17.58
N THR A 95 3.47 4.34 17.47
CA THR A 95 3.86 5.76 17.52
C THR A 95 3.16 6.57 16.43
N TYR A 96 2.98 5.99 15.24
CA TYR A 96 2.19 6.59 14.17
C TYR A 96 0.73 6.78 14.58
N LEU A 97 0.10 5.76 15.14
CA LEU A 97 -1.31 5.81 15.54
C LEU A 97 -1.54 6.86 16.63
N ASP A 98 -0.62 6.97 17.60
CA ASP A 98 -0.68 8.00 18.64
C ASP A 98 -0.63 9.40 18.01
N CYS A 99 0.29 9.62 17.06
CA CYS A 99 0.38 10.89 16.34
C CYS A 99 -0.88 11.17 15.50
N TYR A 100 -1.44 10.15 14.84
CA TYR A 100 -2.68 10.25 14.09
C TYR A 100 -3.86 10.65 15.00
N GLN A 101 -3.99 10.00 16.16
CA GLN A 101 -5.03 10.29 17.13
C GLN A 101 -4.94 11.72 17.65
N THR A 102 -3.74 12.21 17.97
CA THR A 102 -3.53 13.62 18.37
C THR A 102 -4.01 14.58 17.28
N ILE A 103 -3.63 14.35 16.02
CA ILE A 103 -4.03 15.22 14.89
C ILE A 103 -5.56 15.23 14.67
N VAL A 104 -6.21 14.08 14.85
CA VAL A 104 -7.65 13.93 14.55
C VAL A 104 -8.55 14.35 15.72
N SER A 105 -8.14 14.10 16.96
CA SER A 105 -8.92 14.38 18.17
C SER A 105 -9.07 15.88 18.45
N GLU A 106 -8.06 16.70 18.15
CA GLU A 106 -8.05 18.09 18.62
C GLU A 106 -9.15 18.96 18.00
N HIS A 107 -9.58 18.77 16.75
CA HIS A 107 -10.60 19.66 16.15
C HIS A 107 -11.46 19.09 14.99
N PHE A 108 -11.18 17.89 14.47
CA PHE A 108 -11.72 17.44 13.16
C PHE A 108 -12.24 16.00 13.12
N SER A 109 -12.38 15.37 14.29
CA SER A 109 -12.74 13.96 14.46
C SER A 109 -13.91 13.52 13.56
N LYS A 110 -14.99 14.30 13.49
CA LYS A 110 -16.19 13.92 12.71
C LYS A 110 -16.00 13.89 11.19
N SER A 111 -15.18 14.76 10.62
CA SER A 111 -14.97 14.80 9.15
C SER A 111 -13.96 13.76 8.71
N SER A 112 -12.87 13.60 9.47
CA SER A 112 -11.86 12.58 9.22
C SER A 112 -12.41 11.17 9.44
N SER A 113 -13.18 10.93 10.51
CA SER A 113 -13.78 9.61 10.77
C SER A 113 -14.82 9.23 9.72
N LYS A 114 -15.64 10.18 9.24
CA LYS A 114 -16.56 9.94 8.11
C LYS A 114 -15.82 9.51 6.85
N PHE A 115 -14.69 10.15 6.54
CA PHE A 115 -13.87 9.79 5.39
C PHE A 115 -13.28 8.38 5.53
N VAL A 116 -12.66 8.08 6.68
CA VAL A 116 -12.09 6.75 6.96
C VAL A 116 -13.18 5.69 6.89
N ASN A 117 -14.31 5.89 7.56
CA ASN A 117 -15.44 4.93 7.56
C ASN A 117 -15.99 4.66 6.15
N LYS A 118 -16.06 5.69 5.29
CA LYS A 118 -16.46 5.51 3.89
C LYS A 118 -15.48 4.62 3.14
N TRP A 119 -14.19 4.90 3.23
CA TRP A 119 -13.17 4.14 2.50
C TRP A 119 -12.96 2.74 3.06
N VAL A 120 -13.02 2.55 4.38
CA VAL A 120 -12.97 1.23 5.02
C VAL A 120 -14.08 0.31 4.50
N LYS A 121 -15.31 0.82 4.35
CA LYS A 121 -16.42 0.05 3.75
C LYS A 121 -16.11 -0.37 2.32
N ILE A 122 -15.58 0.54 1.51
CA ILE A 122 -15.20 0.27 0.12
C ILE A 122 -14.09 -0.80 0.06
N ILE A 123 -13.05 -0.70 0.90
CA ILE A 123 -11.98 -1.69 0.94
C ILE A 123 -12.50 -3.04 1.40
N ARG A 124 -13.35 -3.10 2.43
CA ARG A 124 -13.93 -4.37 2.89
C ARG A 124 -14.70 -5.07 1.79
N PHE A 125 -15.49 -4.32 1.03
CA PHE A 125 -16.17 -4.85 -0.14
C PHE A 125 -15.19 -5.33 -1.22
N TRP A 126 -14.14 -4.56 -1.49
CA TRP A 126 -13.08 -4.96 -2.42
C TRP A 126 -12.34 -6.23 -1.97
N VAL A 127 -12.06 -6.40 -0.67
CA VAL A 127 -11.42 -7.62 -0.12
C VAL A 127 -12.29 -8.86 -0.37
N LEU A 128 -13.61 -8.74 -0.26
CA LEU A 128 -14.53 -9.84 -0.58
C LEU A 128 -14.46 -10.20 -2.07
N ILE A 129 -14.44 -9.21 -2.96
CA ILE A 129 -14.29 -9.43 -4.41
C ILE A 129 -12.92 -10.05 -4.72
N ALA A 130 -11.85 -9.53 -4.12
CA ALA A 130 -10.48 -10.03 -4.25
C ALA A 130 -10.38 -11.49 -3.81
N PHE A 131 -11.04 -11.86 -2.71
CA PHE A 131 -11.08 -13.24 -2.23
C PHE A 131 -11.80 -14.17 -3.20
N LEU A 132 -12.96 -13.78 -3.73
CA LEU A 132 -13.68 -14.56 -4.74
C LEU A 132 -12.87 -14.69 -6.03
N TYR A 133 -12.19 -13.63 -6.43
CA TYR A 133 -11.30 -13.61 -7.59
C TYR A 133 -10.11 -14.57 -7.42
N GLU A 134 -9.41 -14.54 -6.28
CA GLU A 134 -8.31 -15.47 -6.03
C GLU A 134 -8.81 -16.91 -5.89
N LEU A 135 -9.95 -17.13 -5.26
CA LEU A 135 -10.53 -18.47 -5.13
C LEU A 135 -10.84 -19.08 -6.51
N THR A 136 -11.52 -18.34 -7.39
CA THR A 136 -11.87 -18.80 -8.74
C THR A 136 -10.64 -19.08 -9.61
N THR A 137 -9.62 -18.24 -9.50
CA THR A 137 -8.41 -18.40 -10.29
C THR A 137 -7.51 -19.54 -9.78
N ILE A 138 -7.47 -19.79 -8.46
CA ILE A 138 -6.82 -20.98 -7.88
C ILE A 138 -7.53 -22.25 -8.33
N THR A 139 -8.87 -22.30 -8.24
CA THR A 139 -9.62 -23.51 -8.60
C THR A 139 -9.43 -23.84 -10.07
N ILE A 140 -9.51 -22.85 -10.97
CA ILE A 140 -9.22 -23.01 -12.40
C ILE A 140 -7.77 -23.52 -12.60
N HIS A 141 -6.77 -22.87 -11.99
CA HIS A 141 -5.37 -23.28 -12.14
C HIS A 141 -5.13 -24.71 -11.66
N THR A 142 -5.71 -25.06 -10.51
CA THR A 142 -5.58 -26.38 -9.89
C THR A 142 -6.29 -27.45 -10.72
N TYR A 143 -7.48 -27.16 -11.24
CA TYR A 143 -8.21 -28.03 -12.14
C TYR A 143 -7.39 -28.35 -13.40
N LEU A 144 -6.85 -27.32 -14.05
CA LEU A 144 -6.07 -27.48 -15.30
C LEU A 144 -4.77 -28.27 -15.09
N ARG A 145 -4.10 -28.10 -13.96
CA ARG A 145 -2.74 -28.63 -13.75
C ARG A 145 -2.71 -29.97 -13.00
N TYR A 146 -3.60 -30.17 -12.02
CA TYR A 146 -3.54 -31.30 -11.10
C TYR A 146 -4.65 -32.33 -11.33
N PHE A 147 -5.87 -31.89 -11.64
CA PHE A 147 -7.01 -32.80 -11.79
C PHE A 147 -6.80 -33.80 -12.94
N HIS A 148 -6.10 -33.38 -13.99
CA HIS A 148 -5.81 -34.27 -15.12
C HIS A 148 -4.68 -35.29 -14.86
N LYS A 149 -3.81 -35.07 -13.86
CA LYS A 149 -2.57 -35.87 -13.68
C LYS A 149 -2.52 -36.77 -12.44
N ILE A 150 -3.14 -36.41 -11.30
CA ILE A 150 -2.74 -36.99 -9.99
C ILE A 150 -3.89 -37.60 -9.17
N GLY A 151 -5.16 -37.37 -9.51
CA GLY A 151 -6.30 -37.88 -8.73
C GLY A 151 -6.43 -37.24 -7.33
N LEU A 152 -7.38 -37.71 -6.52
CA LEU A 152 -7.70 -37.16 -5.19
C LEU A 152 -6.85 -37.83 -4.08
N GLN A 153 -5.65 -37.33 -3.80
CA GLN A 153 -4.80 -37.77 -2.69
C GLN A 153 -4.82 -36.79 -1.50
N VAL A 154 -4.49 -37.24 -0.28
CA VAL A 154 -4.42 -36.39 0.94
C VAL A 154 -3.47 -35.20 0.77
N ASN A 155 -2.37 -35.37 0.04
CA ASN A 155 -1.41 -34.30 -0.29
C ASN A 155 -2.04 -33.14 -1.09
N PHE A 156 -3.13 -33.39 -1.81
CA PHE A 156 -3.86 -32.37 -2.56
C PHE A 156 -4.54 -31.36 -1.63
N PHE A 157 -5.25 -31.84 -0.61
CA PHE A 157 -5.95 -30.97 0.36
C PHE A 157 -4.97 -30.10 1.14
N ALA A 158 -3.85 -30.68 1.60
CA ALA A 158 -2.79 -29.93 2.27
C ALA A 158 -2.20 -28.84 1.36
N THR A 159 -1.98 -29.15 0.07
CA THR A 159 -1.46 -28.17 -0.90
C THR A 159 -2.45 -27.04 -1.15
N ILE A 160 -3.74 -27.33 -1.32
CA ILE A 160 -4.78 -26.32 -1.51
C ILE A 160 -4.87 -25.41 -0.28
N LEU A 161 -4.86 -25.97 0.93
CA LEU A 161 -4.94 -25.19 2.16
C LEU A 161 -3.77 -24.20 2.26
N VAL A 162 -2.54 -24.66 2.00
CA VAL A 162 -1.33 -23.82 2.00
C VAL A 162 -1.38 -22.73 0.91
N VAL A 163 -1.97 -23.02 -0.25
CA VAL A 163 -2.18 -22.03 -1.31
C VAL A 163 -3.23 -21.00 -0.89
N LEU A 164 -4.34 -21.42 -0.28
CA LEU A 164 -5.38 -20.52 0.23
C LEU A 164 -4.85 -19.60 1.34
N ILE A 165 -4.13 -20.13 2.33
CA ILE A 165 -3.50 -19.32 3.40
C ILE A 165 -2.59 -18.25 2.79
N SER A 166 -1.83 -18.63 1.76
CA SER A 166 -0.93 -17.72 1.06
C SER A 166 -1.69 -16.59 0.34
N GLN A 167 -2.81 -16.90 -0.33
CA GLN A 167 -3.62 -15.88 -1.00
C GLN A 167 -4.38 -14.99 -0.02
N VAL A 168 -4.89 -15.54 1.08
CA VAL A 168 -5.52 -14.73 2.13
C VAL A 168 -4.50 -13.78 2.75
N SER A 169 -3.30 -14.28 3.09
CA SER A 169 -2.22 -13.44 3.65
C SER A 169 -1.84 -12.31 2.71
N TYR A 170 -1.82 -12.58 1.42
CA TYR A 170 -1.59 -11.62 0.35
C TYR A 170 -2.66 -10.53 0.32
N ILE A 171 -3.95 -10.89 0.23
CA ILE A 171 -5.07 -9.94 0.20
C ILE A 171 -5.09 -9.07 1.47
N LEU A 172 -4.88 -9.68 2.64
CA LEU A 172 -4.85 -8.96 3.92
C LEU A 172 -3.68 -7.98 3.99
N SER A 173 -2.53 -8.32 3.43
CA SER A 173 -1.36 -7.42 3.36
C SER A 173 -1.67 -6.21 2.48
N MET A 174 -2.32 -6.40 1.32
CA MET A 174 -2.75 -5.29 0.46
C MET A 174 -3.78 -4.40 1.15
N GLN A 175 -4.79 -5.00 1.79
CA GLN A 175 -5.78 -4.27 2.58
C GLN A 175 -5.10 -3.38 3.62
N PHE A 176 -4.11 -3.91 4.33
CA PHE A 176 -3.40 -3.19 5.37
C PHE A 176 -2.58 -2.01 4.83
N ILE A 177 -1.87 -2.19 3.71
CA ILE A 177 -1.15 -1.09 3.04
C ILE A 177 -2.12 0.03 2.65
N ILE A 178 -3.26 -0.32 2.02
CA ILE A 178 -4.27 0.66 1.59
C ILE A 178 -4.87 1.39 2.79
N GLU A 179 -5.18 0.66 3.87
CA GLU A 179 -5.71 1.23 5.11
C GLU A 179 -4.75 2.26 5.71
N CYS A 180 -3.46 1.93 5.81
CA CYS A 180 -2.43 2.86 6.28
C CYS A 180 -2.37 4.12 5.40
N CYS A 181 -2.50 3.96 4.08
CA CYS A 181 -2.58 5.11 3.16
C CYS A 181 -3.82 5.97 3.44
N ILE A 182 -4.99 5.38 3.72
CA ILE A 182 -6.22 6.12 4.00
C ILE A 182 -6.12 6.91 5.30
N TYR A 183 -5.53 6.33 6.34
CA TYR A 183 -5.27 7.08 7.58
C TYR A 183 -4.34 8.27 7.31
N CYS A 184 -3.28 8.09 6.51
CA CYS A 184 -2.42 9.19 6.05
C CYS A 184 -3.14 10.20 5.15
N GLN A 185 -4.13 9.80 4.36
CA GLN A 185 -4.96 10.73 3.58
C GLN A 185 -5.90 11.54 4.50
N ALA A 186 -6.37 10.92 5.58
CA ALA A 186 -7.32 11.53 6.50
C ALA A 186 -6.69 12.67 7.34
N THR A 187 -5.39 12.61 7.62
CA THR A 187 -4.67 13.70 8.34
C THR A 187 -4.61 15.01 7.54
N PHE A 188 -4.75 14.96 6.21
CA PHE A 188 -4.82 16.17 5.39
C PHE A 188 -6.20 16.85 5.38
N ILE A 189 -7.27 16.16 5.80
CA ILE A 189 -8.63 16.72 5.83
C ILE A 189 -8.72 17.94 6.78
N PRO A 190 -8.25 17.87 8.04
CA PRO A 190 -8.14 19.01 8.95
C PRO A 190 -7.50 20.24 8.30
N ILE A 191 -6.31 20.06 7.72
CA ILE A 191 -5.51 21.12 7.13
C ILE A 191 -6.25 21.75 5.96
N ASN A 192 -6.88 20.91 5.14
CA ASN A 192 -7.64 21.36 3.98
C ASN A 192 -8.89 22.15 4.38
N THR A 193 -9.60 21.74 5.44
CA THR A 193 -10.76 22.45 5.98
C THR A 193 -10.34 23.80 6.57
N LEU A 194 -9.24 23.84 7.33
CA LEU A 194 -8.66 25.06 7.85
C LEU A 194 -8.35 26.05 6.71
N LEU A 195 -7.56 25.62 5.73
CA LEU A 195 -7.18 26.47 4.58
C LEU A 195 -8.39 26.98 3.79
N ASN A 196 -9.40 26.14 3.55
CA ASN A 196 -10.61 26.57 2.84
C ASN A 196 -11.38 27.63 3.65
N ASN A 197 -11.54 27.40 4.96
CA ASN A 197 -12.20 28.37 5.83
C ASN A 197 -11.48 29.72 5.77
N PHE A 198 -10.14 29.74 5.68
CA PHE A 198 -9.39 30.99 5.54
C PHE A 198 -9.60 31.65 4.20
N LEU A 199 -9.50 30.91 3.10
CA LEU A 199 -9.74 31.48 1.77
C LEU A 199 -11.12 32.12 1.66
N HIS A 200 -12.13 31.57 2.34
CA HIS A 200 -13.48 32.13 2.40
C HIS A 200 -13.64 33.28 3.42
N GLN A 201 -13.00 33.22 4.59
CA GLN A 201 -13.07 34.26 5.63
C GLN A 201 -12.15 35.46 5.35
N ASN A 202 -11.12 35.32 4.51
CA ASN A 202 -10.13 36.36 4.19
C ASN A 202 -10.71 37.58 3.48
N LYS A 203 -12.02 37.66 3.22
CA LYS A 203 -12.65 38.93 2.82
C LYS A 203 -12.78 39.92 3.99
N HIS A 204 -12.68 39.48 5.25
CA HIS A 204 -12.97 40.33 6.43
C HIS A 204 -12.07 40.10 7.67
N SER A 205 -10.96 39.35 7.57
CA SER A 205 -10.13 39.00 8.74
C SER A 205 -8.97 39.96 8.99
N THR A 206 -8.65 40.20 10.26
CA THR A 206 -7.54 41.04 10.69
C THR A 206 -6.17 40.35 10.51
N PRO A 207 -5.07 41.10 10.28
CA PRO A 207 -3.74 40.53 10.07
C PRO A 207 -3.23 39.62 11.21
N ILE A 208 -3.52 39.97 12.47
CA ILE A 208 -3.15 39.16 13.66
C ILE A 208 -3.81 37.78 13.64
N LYS A 209 -5.05 37.69 13.12
CA LYS A 209 -5.74 36.40 12.97
C LYS A 209 -5.07 35.57 11.87
N MET A 210 -4.62 36.19 10.78
CA MET A 210 -3.94 35.51 9.68
C MET A 210 -2.60 34.89 10.11
N TYR A 211 -1.76 35.64 10.83
CA TYR A 211 -0.50 35.11 11.38
C TYR A 211 -0.72 33.89 12.28
N ARG A 212 -1.57 34.03 13.32
CA ARG A 212 -1.83 32.94 14.27
C ARG A 212 -2.32 31.70 13.56
N MET A 213 -3.14 31.88 12.53
CA MET A 213 -3.77 30.79 11.82
C MET A 213 -2.86 30.09 10.83
N ALA A 214 -2.04 30.85 10.09
CA ALA A 214 -0.97 30.29 9.25
C ALA A 214 -0.01 29.45 10.10
N ARG A 215 0.37 29.97 11.28
CA ARG A 215 1.24 29.26 12.25
C ARG A 215 0.62 27.95 12.74
N VAL A 216 -0.64 27.98 13.15
CA VAL A 216 -1.37 26.76 13.59
C VAL A 216 -1.45 25.75 12.45
N THR A 217 -1.78 26.18 11.24
CA THR A 217 -1.91 25.31 10.06
C THR A 217 -0.57 24.68 9.68
N ARG A 218 0.52 25.45 9.70
CA ARG A 218 1.88 24.94 9.48
C ARG A 218 2.28 23.93 10.54
N SER A 219 1.92 24.16 11.81
CA SER A 219 2.18 23.20 12.90
C SER A 219 1.48 21.87 12.65
N TYR A 220 0.20 21.88 12.28
CA TYR A 220 -0.54 20.65 11.93
C TYR A 220 0.05 19.95 10.70
N TYR A 221 0.48 20.71 9.70
CA TYR A 221 1.15 20.17 8.52
C TYR A 221 2.48 19.51 8.87
N PHE A 222 3.26 20.11 9.78
CA PHE A 222 4.51 19.52 10.27
C PHE A 222 4.27 18.19 11.01
N GLU A 223 3.29 18.13 11.91
CA GLU A 223 2.93 16.88 12.59
C GLU A 223 2.39 15.82 11.62
N THR A 224 1.63 16.24 10.60
CA THR A 224 1.17 15.35 9.53
C THR A 224 2.34 14.76 8.75
N ILE A 225 3.35 15.56 8.39
CA ILE A 225 4.56 15.05 7.73
C ILE A 225 5.29 14.06 8.63
N LYS A 226 5.43 14.38 9.92
CA LYS A 226 6.09 13.51 10.89
C LYS A 226 5.37 12.16 11.00
N SER A 227 4.04 12.17 11.08
CA SER A 227 3.19 10.98 11.05
C SER A 227 3.42 10.15 9.78
N ILE A 228 3.35 10.79 8.60
CA ILE A 228 3.55 10.10 7.31
C ILE A 228 4.96 9.49 7.22
N ARG A 229 6.00 10.15 7.75
CA ARG A 229 7.36 9.61 7.78
C ARG A 229 7.50 8.36 8.63
N TYR A 230 6.78 8.24 9.75
CA TYR A 230 6.76 7.00 10.53
C TYR A 230 6.10 5.87 9.73
N MET A 231 4.98 6.17 9.05
CA MET A 231 4.31 5.19 8.22
C MET A 231 5.14 4.78 7.00
N ASP A 232 5.85 5.73 6.38
CA ASP A 232 6.74 5.46 5.25
C ASP A 232 7.86 4.50 5.66
N LYS A 233 8.55 4.78 6.77
CA LYS A 233 9.58 3.88 7.31
C LYS A 233 9.03 2.47 7.60
N PHE A 234 7.81 2.40 8.12
CA PHE A 234 7.16 1.13 8.43
C PHE A 234 6.77 0.33 7.18
N LEU A 235 6.29 1.01 6.13
CA LEU A 235 5.81 0.38 4.88
C LEU A 235 6.86 0.27 3.78
N ALA A 236 8.03 0.91 3.89
CA ALA A 236 9.01 1.02 2.80
C ALA A 236 9.38 -0.34 2.17
N PHE A 237 9.62 -1.37 3.00
CA PHE A 237 9.90 -2.72 2.52
C PHE A 237 8.68 -3.35 1.84
N ALA A 238 7.49 -3.21 2.43
CA ALA A 238 6.24 -3.73 1.86
C ALA A 238 5.92 -3.11 0.49
N VAL A 239 6.14 -1.80 0.35
CA VAL A 239 5.94 -1.04 -0.91
C VAL A 239 6.95 -1.49 -1.98
N LEU A 240 8.21 -1.74 -1.62
CA LEU A 240 9.20 -2.32 -2.55
C LEU A 240 8.73 -3.69 -3.04
N VAL A 241 8.39 -4.58 -2.11
CA VAL A 241 7.99 -5.97 -2.42
C VAL A 241 6.74 -5.98 -3.29
N PHE A 242 5.79 -5.08 -2.99
CA PHE A 242 4.59 -4.86 -3.79
C PHE A 242 4.94 -4.50 -5.24
N TYR A 243 5.63 -3.38 -5.47
CA TYR A 243 5.90 -2.91 -6.83
C TYR A 243 6.73 -3.91 -7.63
N PHE A 244 7.76 -4.51 -7.01
CA PHE A 244 8.60 -5.51 -7.68
C PHE A 244 7.78 -6.71 -8.17
N TYR A 245 6.92 -7.26 -7.32
CA TYR A 245 6.10 -8.41 -7.68
C TYR A 245 5.05 -8.08 -8.72
N PHE A 246 4.22 -7.07 -8.49
CA PHE A 246 3.08 -6.79 -9.38
C PHE A 246 3.51 -6.28 -10.74
N SER A 247 4.50 -5.39 -10.81
CA SER A 247 5.05 -4.96 -12.10
C SER A 247 5.67 -6.14 -12.85
N GLY A 248 6.48 -6.97 -12.17
CA GLY A 248 7.05 -8.18 -12.76
C GLY A 248 5.97 -9.16 -13.24
N ARG A 249 4.93 -9.39 -12.43
CA ARG A 249 3.83 -10.29 -12.74
C ARG A 249 3.07 -9.84 -13.99
N CYS A 250 2.76 -8.55 -14.09
CA CYS A 250 2.14 -7.97 -15.27
C CYS A 250 3.01 -8.12 -16.52
N ILE A 251 4.32 -7.89 -16.42
CA ILE A 251 5.28 -8.08 -17.52
C ILE A 251 5.29 -9.54 -18.01
N PHE A 252 5.38 -10.52 -17.11
CA PHE A 252 5.38 -11.94 -17.48
C PHE A 252 4.05 -12.38 -18.10
N LEU A 253 2.91 -11.95 -17.54
CA LEU A 253 1.59 -12.27 -18.09
C LEU A 253 1.41 -11.67 -19.48
N PHE A 254 1.87 -10.44 -19.69
CA PHE A 254 1.87 -9.80 -21.00
C PHE A 254 2.76 -10.54 -22.00
N GLY A 255 4.00 -10.90 -21.62
CA GLY A 255 4.89 -11.67 -22.48
C GLY A 255 4.32 -13.04 -22.89
N ARG A 256 3.64 -13.74 -21.97
CA ARG A 256 2.97 -15.02 -22.25
C ARG A 256 1.79 -14.90 -23.20
N PHE A 257 1.10 -13.76 -23.21
CA PHE A 257 0.02 -13.51 -24.15
C PHE A 257 0.51 -13.50 -25.61
N PHE A 258 1.69 -12.90 -25.86
CA PHE A 258 2.30 -12.83 -27.20
C PHE A 258 3.07 -14.08 -27.61
N GLN A 259 3.28 -15.03 -26.69
CA GLN A 259 3.90 -16.30 -27.01
C GLN A 259 2.86 -17.19 -27.72
N GLY A 260 2.88 -17.16 -29.05
CA GLY A 260 1.87 -17.72 -29.97
C GLY A 260 1.63 -19.25 -29.92
N SER A 261 2.17 -19.96 -28.93
CA SER A 261 2.03 -21.41 -28.75
C SER A 261 0.95 -21.81 -27.72
N SER A 262 0.08 -20.89 -27.31
CA SER A 262 -0.92 -21.10 -26.26
C SER A 262 -2.32 -21.37 -26.82
N THR A 263 -3.08 -22.26 -26.20
CA THR A 263 -4.51 -22.45 -26.54
C THR A 263 -5.31 -21.18 -26.25
N ILE A 264 -6.39 -20.94 -27.00
CA ILE A 264 -7.29 -19.77 -26.81
C ILE A 264 -7.74 -19.65 -25.36
N TYR A 265 -8.08 -20.78 -24.72
CA TYR A 265 -8.48 -20.82 -23.32
C TYR A 265 -7.36 -20.32 -22.37
N LEU A 266 -6.11 -20.71 -22.60
CA LEU A 266 -4.97 -20.25 -21.79
C LEU A 266 -4.68 -18.76 -22.00
N GLN A 267 -4.87 -18.25 -23.23
CA GLN A 267 -4.76 -16.82 -23.52
C GLN A 267 -5.82 -16.00 -22.78
N ILE A 268 -7.08 -16.44 -22.79
CA ILE A 268 -8.18 -15.79 -22.04
C ILE A 268 -7.86 -15.80 -20.54
N TYR A 269 -7.39 -16.92 -19.99
CA TYR A 269 -6.98 -17.02 -18.59
C TYR A 269 -5.87 -16.03 -18.24
N ASN A 270 -4.81 -15.95 -19.07
CA ASN A 270 -3.69 -15.03 -18.85
C ASN A 270 -4.14 -13.57 -18.93
N PHE A 271 -5.02 -13.24 -19.89
CA PHE A 271 -5.61 -11.91 -20.02
C PHE A 271 -6.41 -11.54 -18.76
N PHE A 272 -7.31 -12.43 -18.31
CA PHE A 272 -8.07 -12.22 -17.07
C PHE A 272 -7.16 -12.06 -15.84
N ARG A 273 -6.08 -12.86 -15.74
CA ARG A 273 -5.08 -12.70 -14.69
C ARG A 273 -4.36 -11.36 -14.78
N PHE A 274 -3.99 -10.91 -15.97
CA PHE A 274 -3.34 -9.61 -16.16
C PHE A 274 -4.21 -8.46 -15.64
N PHE A 275 -5.50 -8.43 -15.97
CA PHE A 275 -6.41 -7.39 -15.47
C PHE A 275 -6.57 -7.42 -13.95
N GLY A 276 -6.64 -8.61 -13.35
CA GLY A 276 -6.71 -8.71 -11.90
C GLY A 276 -5.45 -8.18 -11.22
N GLU A 277 -4.26 -8.63 -11.63
CA GLU A 277 -2.98 -8.15 -11.09
C GLU A 277 -2.78 -6.65 -11.32
N ALA A 278 -3.14 -6.15 -12.51
CA ALA A 278 -3.12 -4.72 -12.81
C ALA A 278 -4.10 -3.93 -11.93
N SER A 279 -5.27 -4.49 -11.58
CA SER A 279 -6.23 -3.82 -10.70
C SER A 279 -5.70 -3.64 -9.28
N TYR A 280 -5.00 -4.64 -8.72
CA TYR A 280 -4.29 -4.51 -7.45
C TYR A 280 -3.20 -3.44 -7.53
N LEU A 281 -2.38 -3.48 -8.59
CA LEU A 281 -1.33 -2.50 -8.85
C LEU A 281 -1.89 -1.07 -8.85
N VAL A 282 -2.96 -0.84 -9.62
CA VAL A 282 -3.61 0.47 -9.75
C VAL A 282 -4.22 0.93 -8.44
N LEU A 283 -4.91 0.05 -7.70
CA LEU A 283 -5.60 0.43 -6.47
C LEU A 283 -4.62 0.88 -5.37
N VAL A 284 -3.59 0.08 -5.09
CA VAL A 284 -2.60 0.43 -4.06
C VAL A 284 -1.81 1.68 -4.51
N THR A 285 -1.41 1.74 -5.78
CA THR A 285 -0.71 2.90 -6.34
C THR A 285 -1.53 4.18 -6.25
N TYR A 286 -2.83 4.11 -6.52
CA TYR A 286 -3.74 5.25 -6.36
C TYR A 286 -3.70 5.78 -4.94
N HIS A 287 -3.78 4.91 -3.93
CA HIS A 287 -3.77 5.34 -2.53
C HIS A 287 -2.41 5.87 -2.07
N LEU A 288 -1.29 5.27 -2.50
CA LEU A 288 0.06 5.77 -2.24
C LEU A 288 0.28 7.15 -2.87
N ALA A 289 0.04 7.28 -4.17
CA ALA A 289 0.26 8.53 -4.91
C ALA A 289 -0.71 9.65 -4.46
N ARG A 290 -1.90 9.30 -3.99
CA ARG A 290 -2.86 10.28 -3.47
C ARG A 290 -2.37 10.97 -2.19
N VAL A 291 -1.58 10.31 -1.33
CA VAL A 291 -0.98 10.97 -0.16
C VAL A 291 -0.05 12.09 -0.61
N ASN A 292 0.83 11.83 -1.58
CA ASN A 292 1.69 12.86 -2.17
C ASN A 292 0.86 13.97 -2.83
N ARG A 293 -0.14 13.62 -3.65
CA ARG A 293 -0.99 14.60 -4.32
C ARG A 293 -1.75 15.50 -3.33
N LEU A 294 -2.20 14.98 -2.19
CA LEU A 294 -2.85 15.78 -1.15
C LEU A 294 -1.89 16.79 -0.53
N SER A 295 -0.62 16.41 -0.31
CA SER A 295 0.42 17.33 0.14
C SER A 295 0.67 18.44 -0.88
N VAL A 296 0.81 18.11 -2.17
CA VAL A 296 1.02 19.11 -3.23
C VAL A 296 -0.16 20.08 -3.33
N LYS A 297 -1.40 19.60 -3.22
CA LYS A 297 -2.58 20.49 -3.22
C LYS A 297 -2.62 21.51 -2.09
N ILE A 298 -1.90 21.28 -0.99
CA ILE A 298 -1.80 22.27 0.10
C ILE A 298 -0.92 23.44 -0.35
N PHE A 299 0.09 23.21 -1.18
CA PHE A 299 0.92 24.26 -1.76
C PHE A 299 0.05 25.29 -2.50
N ASP A 300 -0.78 24.85 -3.43
CA ASP A 300 -1.65 25.73 -4.23
C ASP A 300 -2.54 26.62 -3.34
N LYS A 301 -3.02 26.07 -2.22
CA LYS A 301 -3.89 26.79 -1.28
C LYS A 301 -3.15 27.79 -0.43
N VAL A 302 -1.97 27.43 0.06
CA VAL A 302 -1.13 28.34 0.83
C VAL A 302 -0.61 29.45 -0.08
N TYR A 303 -0.29 29.13 -1.34
CA TYR A 303 0.09 30.12 -2.34
C TYR A 303 -1.05 31.09 -2.64
N ALA A 304 -2.29 30.61 -2.73
CA ALA A 304 -3.44 31.51 -2.87
C ALA A 304 -3.59 32.50 -1.70
N LEU A 305 -3.07 32.19 -0.50
CA LEU A 305 -3.10 33.12 0.64
C LEU A 305 -2.13 34.29 0.46
N THR A 306 -1.03 34.16 -0.28
CA THR A 306 -0.11 35.29 -0.53
C THR A 306 -0.73 36.38 -1.38
N HIS A 307 -1.72 36.02 -2.22
CA HIS A 307 -2.44 36.94 -3.09
C HIS A 307 -3.70 37.54 -2.45
N SER A 308 -4.05 37.13 -1.22
CA SER A 308 -5.23 37.65 -0.55
C SER A 308 -4.93 38.98 0.15
N SER A 309 -5.77 39.99 -0.11
CA SER A 309 -5.60 41.42 0.26
C SER A 309 -5.50 41.75 1.76
N ASN A 310 -5.40 40.74 2.64
CA ASN A 310 -5.28 40.88 4.10
C ASN A 310 -3.91 40.42 4.64
N SER A 311 -2.96 40.13 3.75
CA SER A 311 -1.58 39.79 4.10
C SER A 311 -0.71 41.00 4.46
N ASP A 312 -1.27 42.16 4.79
CA ASP A 312 -0.51 43.42 4.87
C ASP A 312 0.49 43.50 6.05
N SER A 313 0.41 42.59 7.03
CA SER A 313 1.43 42.52 8.08
C SER A 313 2.64 41.69 7.62
N VAL A 314 3.84 42.27 7.77
CA VAL A 314 5.13 41.60 7.51
C VAL A 314 5.23 40.23 8.18
N GLU A 315 4.72 40.10 9.41
CA GLU A 315 4.73 38.85 10.19
C GLU A 315 3.90 37.74 9.53
N SER A 316 2.72 38.07 9.00
CA SER A 316 1.88 37.10 8.29
C SER A 316 2.50 36.66 6.97
N ILE A 317 3.09 37.58 6.21
CA ILE A 317 3.79 37.26 4.95
C ILE A 317 4.97 36.32 5.23
N ASN A 318 5.78 36.63 6.24
CA ASN A 318 6.93 35.82 6.59
C ASN A 318 6.51 34.40 7.01
N GLU A 319 5.46 34.26 7.81
CA GLU A 319 4.95 32.93 8.20
C GLU A 319 4.42 32.14 7.01
N ILE A 320 3.73 32.79 6.05
CA ILE A 320 3.25 32.14 4.83
C ILE A 320 4.42 31.72 3.94
N ASN A 321 5.43 32.56 3.78
CA ASN A 321 6.64 32.22 3.02
C ASN A 321 7.40 31.05 3.65
N LEU A 322 7.53 31.01 4.98
CA LEU A 322 8.10 29.88 5.70
C LEU A 322 7.28 28.60 5.48
N PHE A 323 5.96 28.72 5.43
CA PHE A 323 5.08 27.59 5.15
C PHE A 323 5.25 27.07 3.72
N LEU A 324 5.24 27.97 2.72
CA LEU A 324 5.49 27.63 1.32
C LEU A 324 6.84 26.95 1.15
N LEU A 325 7.90 27.51 1.71
CA LEU A 325 9.25 26.93 1.66
C LEU A 325 9.29 25.52 2.25
N ARG A 326 8.48 25.23 3.28
CA ARG A 326 8.39 23.87 3.84
C ARG A 326 7.65 22.91 2.92
N ILE A 327 6.54 23.33 2.31
CA ILE A 327 5.71 22.49 1.43
C ILE A 327 6.44 22.21 0.11
N ASP A 328 7.15 23.20 -0.43
CA ASP A 328 7.84 23.14 -1.73
C ASP A 328 8.94 22.08 -1.81
N ARG A 329 9.42 21.60 -0.65
CA ARG A 329 10.36 20.47 -0.59
C ARG A 329 9.81 19.18 -1.19
N ASN A 330 8.49 19.07 -1.40
CA ASN A 330 7.82 17.95 -2.08
C ASN A 330 8.24 16.56 -1.53
N ASP A 331 8.64 16.49 -0.26
CA ASP A 331 9.22 15.32 0.40
C ASP A 331 8.17 14.52 1.21
N VAL A 332 6.91 14.62 0.81
CA VAL A 332 5.77 14.09 1.58
C VAL A 332 5.03 13.03 0.77
N GLY A 333 4.97 11.83 1.33
CA GLY A 333 4.37 10.66 0.72
C GLY A 333 5.13 9.40 1.09
N PHE A 334 4.88 8.34 0.34
CA PHE A 334 5.57 7.07 0.48
C PHE A 334 6.74 6.98 -0.47
N THR A 335 7.77 6.24 -0.08
CA THR A 335 8.97 6.02 -0.87
C THR A 335 9.06 4.57 -1.32
N PHE A 336 9.49 4.38 -2.56
CA PHE A 336 9.96 3.09 -3.06
C PHE A 336 11.33 2.82 -2.43
N ALA A 337 11.34 1.96 -1.40
CA ALA A 337 12.55 1.52 -0.69
C ALA A 337 13.37 2.64 -0.03
N GLY A 338 12.77 3.78 0.31
CA GLY A 338 13.52 4.95 0.81
C GLY A 338 14.27 5.73 -0.27
N LEU A 339 14.18 5.35 -1.54
CA LEU A 339 14.96 5.96 -2.63
C LEU A 339 14.19 7.06 -3.36
N CYS A 340 12.98 6.74 -3.84
CA CYS A 340 12.20 7.64 -4.68
C CYS A 340 10.77 7.75 -4.16
N LEU A 341 10.21 8.96 -4.15
CA LEU A 341 8.82 9.18 -3.77
C LEU A 341 7.85 8.55 -4.79
N VAL A 342 6.82 7.86 -4.31
CA VAL A 342 5.72 7.33 -5.12
C VAL A 342 4.80 8.50 -5.52
N SER A 343 5.28 9.29 -6.46
CA SER A 343 4.57 10.40 -7.09
C SER A 343 3.88 9.95 -8.39
N PRO A 344 2.95 10.74 -8.94
CA PRO A 344 2.38 10.45 -10.27
C PRO A 344 3.45 10.28 -11.35
N SER A 345 4.56 11.03 -11.28
CA SER A 345 5.68 10.91 -12.21
C SER A 345 6.38 9.55 -12.10
N PHE A 346 6.63 9.07 -10.86
CA PHE A 346 7.17 7.73 -10.63
C PHE A 346 6.28 6.64 -11.24
N VAL A 347 4.96 6.76 -11.06
CA VAL A 347 3.98 5.81 -11.61
C VAL A 347 4.02 5.77 -13.13
N SER A 348 4.11 6.95 -13.77
CA SER A 348 4.26 7.04 -15.22
C SER A 348 5.55 6.39 -15.70
N SER A 349 6.69 6.68 -15.07
CA SER A 349 7.98 6.07 -15.40
C SER A 349 7.97 4.55 -15.24
N LEU A 350 7.42 4.04 -14.14
CA LEU A 350 7.30 2.60 -13.90
C LEU A 350 6.41 1.92 -14.95
N ALA A 351 5.30 2.56 -15.34
CA ALA A 351 4.41 2.06 -16.39
C ALA A 351 5.13 2.00 -17.75
N THR A 352 5.86 3.06 -18.13
CA THR A 352 6.65 3.09 -19.37
C THR A 352 7.72 2.01 -19.37
N ILE A 353 8.51 1.88 -18.30
CA ILE A 353 9.54 0.84 -18.18
C ILE A 353 8.91 -0.56 -18.27
N SER A 354 7.81 -0.79 -17.55
CA SER A 354 7.12 -2.09 -17.56
C SER A 354 6.60 -2.44 -18.94
N LEU A 355 6.06 -1.46 -19.68
CA LEU A 355 5.60 -1.65 -21.05
C LEU A 355 6.76 -1.95 -22.00
N THR A 356 7.86 -1.20 -21.93
CA THR A 356 9.06 -1.42 -22.75
C THR A 356 9.64 -2.81 -22.52
N VAL A 357 9.80 -3.22 -21.26
CA VAL A 357 10.29 -4.56 -20.91
C VAL A 357 9.30 -5.63 -21.36
N GLY A 358 8.00 -5.43 -21.15
CA GLY A 358 6.95 -6.34 -21.58
C GLY A 358 6.92 -6.57 -23.09
N LEU A 359 7.14 -5.53 -23.89
CA LEU A 359 7.22 -5.62 -25.36
C LEU A 359 8.53 -6.25 -25.84
N ALA A 360 9.64 -6.07 -25.12
CA ALA A 360 10.93 -6.69 -25.44
C ALA A 360 10.98 -8.17 -25.04
N LEU A 361 10.26 -8.57 -24.00
CA LEU A 361 10.31 -9.91 -23.40
C LEU A 361 10.14 -11.05 -24.42
N PRO A 362 9.15 -11.04 -25.33
CA PRO A 362 8.97 -12.12 -26.31
C PRO A 362 10.16 -12.28 -27.26
N ASN A 363 10.89 -11.20 -27.56
CA ASN A 363 12.07 -11.23 -28.43
C ASN A 363 13.34 -11.70 -27.68
N LEU A 364 13.43 -11.48 -26.37
CA LEU A 364 14.55 -11.92 -25.55
C LEU A 364 14.56 -13.43 -25.29
N PHE A 365 13.41 -14.09 -25.43
CA PHE A 365 13.22 -15.52 -25.15
C PHE A 365 12.80 -16.33 -26.39
N LYS A 366 12.90 -15.75 -27.59
CA LYS A 366 13.00 -16.47 -28.86
C LYS A 366 14.43 -16.95 -29.05
#